data_AF-A0A930U9I2-F1
#
_entry.id   AF-A0A930U9I2-F1
#
_cell.length_a   1.000
_cell.length_b   1.000
_cell.length_c   1.000
_cell.angle_alpha   90.00
_cell.angle_beta   90.00
_cell.angle_gamma   90.00
#
_symmetry.space_group_name_H-M   'P 1'
#
loop_
_entity.id
_entity.type
_entity.pdbx_description
1 polymer ?
#
loop_
_entity_poly.entity_id
_entity_poly.type
_entity_poly.pdbx_seq_one_letter_code
_entity_poly.pdbx_strand_id
1 'polypeptide(L)'
;MEDHELADVLQYSSPKELYIVTYYNVLKLLFCPFRVKVLSDVGLLRKEQLVWVSEVKVTTELKTIFIINGNAYHYHSFEILIEEFTE
;
A
#
# COMPACT_ATOMS: atom_id res chain seq x y z
N MET A 1 0.44 -15.76 16.63
CA MET A 1 1.75 -15.12 16.75
C MET A 1 1.81 -14.53 18.13
N GLU A 2 2.89 -14.78 18.84
CA GLU A 2 3.19 -14.06 20.08
C GLU A 2 3.76 -12.67 19.74
N ASP A 3 3.67 -11.72 20.67
CA ASP A 3 4.05 -10.32 20.43
C ASP A 3 5.50 -10.15 19.95
N HIS A 4 6.40 -11.03 20.40
CA HIS A 4 7.81 -11.02 19.98
C HIS A 4 7.99 -11.38 18.50
N GLU A 5 7.27 -12.39 18.02
CA GLU A 5 7.31 -12.81 16.60
C GLU A 5 6.75 -11.70 15.69
N LEU A 6 5.75 -10.96 16.18
CA LEU A 6 5.19 -9.84 15.44
C LEU A 6 6.19 -8.68 15.32
N ALA A 7 6.88 -8.34 16.40
CA ALA A 7 7.92 -7.31 16.38
C ALA A 7 9.06 -7.67 15.41
N ASP A 8 9.46 -8.94 15.38
CA ASP A 8 10.49 -9.44 14.48
C ASP A 8 10.11 -9.33 13.00
N VAL A 9 8.83 -9.42 12.66
CA VAL A 9 8.36 -9.19 11.28
C VAL A 9 8.27 -7.70 10.98
N LEU A 10 7.71 -6.93 11.91
CA LEU A 10 7.45 -5.50 11.72
C LEU A 10 8.72 -4.65 11.65
N GLN A 11 9.85 -5.11 12.20
CA GLN A 11 11.14 -4.40 12.10
C GLN A 11 11.59 -4.18 10.64
N TYR A 12 11.14 -5.03 9.71
CA TYR A 12 11.45 -4.92 8.28
C TYR A 12 10.43 -4.08 7.51
N SER A 13 9.38 -3.59 8.18
CA SER A 13 8.37 -2.73 7.56
C SER A 13 8.81 -1.26 7.57
N SER A 14 8.55 -0.57 6.48
CA SER A 14 8.81 0.87 6.34
C SER A 14 7.51 1.59 6.03
N PRO A 15 7.21 2.72 6.69
CA PRO A 15 6.04 3.51 6.34
C PRO A 15 6.17 4.26 5.02
N LYS A 16 7.39 4.33 4.46
CA LYS A 16 7.70 5.14 3.28
C LYS A 16 8.04 4.33 2.04
N GLU A 17 8.10 3.01 2.17
CA GLU A 17 8.52 2.11 1.11
C GLU A 17 7.60 0.89 1.04
N LEU A 18 7.32 0.43 -0.18
CA LEU A 18 6.54 -0.78 -0.42
C LEU A 18 7.18 -1.59 -1.55
N TYR A 19 7.56 -2.83 -1.27
CA TYR A 19 7.95 -3.79 -2.28
C TYR A 19 6.69 -4.40 -2.92
N ILE A 20 6.65 -4.42 -4.24
CA ILE A 20 5.58 -5.04 -5.03
C ILE A 20 6.16 -5.98 -6.07
N VAL A 21 5.35 -6.96 -6.48
CA VAL A 21 5.64 -7.80 -7.64
C VAL A 21 4.73 -7.33 -8.77
N THR A 22 5.33 -6.91 -9.88
CA THR A 22 4.57 -6.48 -11.05
C THR A 22 3.99 -7.67 -11.81
N TYR A 23 3.13 -7.38 -12.79
CA TYR A 23 2.60 -8.39 -13.71
C TYR A 23 3.70 -9.20 -14.41
N TYR A 24 4.84 -8.58 -14.72
CA TYR A 24 6.00 -9.23 -15.34
C TYR A 24 6.91 -9.99 -14.35
N ASN A 25 6.43 -10.23 -13.12
CA ASN A 25 7.19 -10.89 -12.05
C ASN A 25 8.50 -10.16 -11.69
N VAL A 26 8.50 -8.82 -11.82
CA VAL A 26 9.62 -7.97 -11.41
C VAL A 26 9.34 -7.41 -10.03
N LEU A 27 10.30 -7.57 -9.11
CA LEU A 27 10.27 -6.90 -7.81
C LEU A 27 10.57 -5.42 -8.01
N LYS A 28 9.62 -4.54 -7.68
CA LYS A 28 9.81 -3.08 -7.70
C LYS A 28 9.65 -2.52 -6.29
N LEU A 29 10.50 -1.55 -5.95
CA LEU A 29 10.38 -0.74 -4.74
C LEU A 29 9.62 0.54 -5.07
N LEU A 30 8.50 0.78 -4.39
CA LEU A 30 7.73 2.02 -4.47
C LEU A 30 8.04 2.91 -3.28
N PHE A 31 8.24 4.20 -3.55
CA PHE A 31 8.41 5.22 -2.51
C PHE A 31 7.11 6.00 -2.32
N CYS A 32 6.77 6.29 -1.07
CA CYS A 32 5.68 7.20 -0.75
C CYS A 32 6.10 8.67 -1.01
N PRO A 33 5.22 9.51 -1.57
CA PRO A 33 3.86 9.17 -1.97
C PRO A 33 3.79 8.50 -3.35
N PHE A 34 2.87 7.54 -3.51
CA PHE A 34 2.54 6.93 -4.80
C PHE A 34 1.04 7.01 -5.09
N ARG A 35 0.66 6.91 -6.37
CA ARG A 35 -0.75 7.01 -6.80
C ARG A 35 -1.43 5.66 -6.82
N VAL A 36 -2.70 5.68 -6.44
CA VAL A 36 -3.60 4.53 -6.56
C VAL A 36 -4.95 4.96 -7.12
N LYS A 37 -5.66 4.03 -7.75
CA LYS A 37 -7.04 4.16 -8.20
C LYS A 37 -7.97 3.41 -7.27
N VAL A 38 -9.07 4.02 -6.86
CA VAL A 38 -10.07 3.41 -5.98
C VAL A 38 -10.96 2.44 -6.76
N LEU A 39 -11.05 1.18 -6.33
CA LEU A 39 -11.80 0.11 -7.03
C LEU A 39 -13.29 0.06 -6.64
N SER A 40 -13.64 0.56 -5.46
CA SER A 40 -15.00 0.61 -4.92
C SER A 40 -15.15 1.75 -3.93
N ASP A 41 -16.36 2.29 -3.77
CA ASP A 41 -16.66 3.26 -2.71
C ASP A 41 -16.22 2.72 -1.34
N VAL A 42 -15.38 3.47 -0.63
CA VAL A 42 -14.81 3.06 0.65
C VAL A 42 -14.58 4.28 1.55
N GLY A 43 -15.26 4.32 2.69
CA GLY A 43 -15.21 5.45 3.61
C GLY A 43 -15.56 6.77 2.91
N LEU A 44 -14.57 7.67 2.83
CA LEU A 44 -14.68 8.99 2.20
C LEU A 44 -14.30 9.01 0.71
N LEU A 45 -13.84 7.88 0.16
CA LEU A 45 -13.33 7.78 -1.21
C LEU A 45 -14.37 7.16 -2.13
N ARG A 46 -14.40 7.62 -3.37
CA ARG A 46 -15.33 7.14 -4.40
C ARG A 46 -14.62 6.33 -5.46
N LYS A 47 -15.33 5.36 -6.04
CA LYS A 47 -14.82 4.52 -7.14
C LYS A 47 -14.23 5.38 -8.27
N GLU A 48 -13.17 4.87 -8.89
CA GLU A 48 -12.36 5.51 -9.95
C GLU A 48 -11.58 6.77 -9.53
N GLN A 49 -11.69 7.23 -8.28
CA GLN A 49 -10.92 8.35 -7.79
C GLN A 49 -9.42 8.01 -7.79
N LEU A 50 -8.59 8.98 -8.21
CA LEU A 50 -7.13 8.90 -8.08
C LEU A 50 -6.71 9.60 -6.79
N VAL A 51 -5.99 8.90 -5.94
CA VAL A 51 -5.52 9.42 -4.65
C VAL A 51 -4.05 9.07 -4.42
N TRP A 52 -3.41 9.86 -3.56
CA TRP A 52 -2.03 9.63 -3.14
C TRP A 52 -2.00 8.89 -1.81
N VAL A 53 -1.23 7.81 -1.76
CA VAL A 53 -0.87 7.10 -0.53
C VAL A 53 0.34 7.80 0.08
N SER A 54 0.21 8.37 1.27
CA SER A 54 1.29 9.10 1.95
C SER A 54 2.16 8.21 2.83
N GLU A 55 1.60 7.11 3.33
CA GLU A 55 2.28 6.09 4.12
C GLU A 55 1.64 4.72 3.87
N VAL A 56 2.44 3.67 4.04
CA VAL A 56 1.98 2.27 4.09
C VAL A 56 2.19 1.75 5.50
N LYS A 57 1.21 1.09 6.11
CA LYS A 57 1.37 0.49 7.45
C LYS A 57 0.87 -0.94 7.44
N VAL A 58 1.16 -1.66 8.51
CA VAL A 58 0.76 -3.05 8.69
C VAL A 58 -0.01 -3.15 10.01
N THR A 59 -1.16 -3.83 10.01
CA THR A 59 -1.93 -4.09 11.23
C THR A 59 -1.28 -5.19 12.06
N THR A 60 -1.76 -5.38 13.30
CA THR A 60 -1.36 -6.50 14.17
C THR A 60 -1.63 -7.87 13.55
N GLU A 61 -2.57 -7.96 12.62
CA GLU A 61 -2.88 -9.17 11.84
C GLU A 61 -2.08 -9.27 10.54
N LEU A 62 -0.98 -8.51 10.41
CA LEU A 62 -0.10 -8.46 9.23
C LEU A 62 -0.82 -8.05 7.93
N LYS A 63 -1.86 -7.22 8.03
CA LYS A 63 -2.56 -6.69 6.84
C LYS A 63 -2.03 -5.32 6.48
N THR A 64 -1.66 -5.15 5.20
CA THR A 64 -1.25 -3.85 4.66
C THR A 64 -2.42 -2.86 4.61
N ILE A 65 -2.17 -1.64 5.07
CA ILE A 65 -3.08 -0.50 4.99
C ILE A 65 -2.38 0.69 4.34
N PHE A 66 -3.14 1.48 3.59
CA PHE A 66 -2.71 2.72 2.98
C PHE A 66 -3.24 3.90 3.79
N ILE A 67 -2.35 4.86 4.08
CA ILE A 67 -2.73 6.13 4.67
C ILE A 67 -2.96 7.13 3.54
N ILE A 68 -4.19 7.59 3.41
CA ILE A 68 -4.64 8.55 2.38
C ILE A 68 -5.32 9.70 3.10
N ASN A 69 -4.79 10.92 2.96
CA ASN A 69 -5.26 12.11 3.68
C ASN A 69 -5.42 11.88 5.19
N GLY A 70 -4.47 11.19 5.82
CA GLY A 70 -4.48 10.87 7.25
C GLY A 70 -5.43 9.74 7.67
N ASN A 71 -6.22 9.17 6.76
CA ASN A 71 -7.14 8.07 7.05
C ASN A 71 -6.56 6.73 6.57
N ALA A 72 -6.80 5.66 7.34
CA ALA A 72 -6.34 4.31 7.01
C ALA A 72 -7.37 3.54 6.19
N TYR A 73 -6.92 2.91 5.11
CA TYR A 73 -7.74 2.06 4.24
C TYR A 73 -7.03 0.76 3.93
N HIS A 74 -7.76 -0.35 3.79
CA HIS A 74 -7.16 -1.62 3.37
C HIS A 74 -6.72 -1.57 1.91
N TYR A 75 -5.52 -2.10 1.63
CA TYR A 75 -4.92 -2.05 0.29
C TYR A 75 -5.79 -2.65 -0.82
N HIS A 76 -6.62 -3.66 -0.50
CA HIS A 76 -7.44 -4.38 -1.47
C HIS A 76 -8.53 -3.53 -2.14
N SER A 77 -8.82 -2.34 -1.61
CA SER A 77 -9.77 -1.40 -2.23
C SER A 77 -9.14 -0.56 -3.34
N PHE A 78 -7.88 -0.80 -3.69
CA PHE A 78 -7.10 0.05 -4.59
C PHE A 78 -6.30 -0.74 -5.61
N GLU A 79 -6.09 -0.12 -6.77
CA GLU A 79 -5.12 -0.54 -7.78
C GLU A 79 -3.93 0.43 -7.77
N ILE A 80 -2.71 -0.09 -7.66
CA ILE A 80 -1.50 0.72 -7.68
C ILE A 80 -1.17 1.12 -9.12
N LEU A 81 -0.98 2.42 -9.35
CA LEU A 81 -0.63 2.95 -10.66
C LEU A 81 0.89 3.06 -10.76
N ILE A 82 1.48 2.23 -11.61
CA ILE A 82 2.92 2.21 -11.87
C ILE A 82 3.11 2.70 -13.31
N GLU A 83 3.98 3.68 -13.50
CA GLU A 83 4.43 4.05 -14.86
C GLU A 83 5.41 2.99 -15.35
N GLU A 84 5.02 2.26 -16.39
CA GLU A 84 5.90 1.32 -17.09
C GLU A 84 6.62 2.11 -18.19
N PHE A 85 7.94 2.33 -18.05
CA PHE A 85 8.75 2.78 -19.18
C PHE A 85 8.92 1.60 -20.13
N THR A 86 8.15 1.57 -21.20
CA THR A 86 8.45 0.74 -22.38
C THR A 86 9.51 1.47 -23.20
N GLU A 87 10.71 0.89 -23.29
CA GLU A 87 11.75 1.30 -24.26
C GLU A 87 11.29 1.06 -25.71
#